data_AF-A0A349BTU2-F1
#
_entry.id   AF-A0A349BTU2-F1
#
_cell.length_a   1.000
_cell.length_b   1.000
_cell.length_c   1.000
_cell.angle_alpha   90.00
_cell.angle_beta   90.00
_cell.angle_gamma   90.00
#
_symmetry.space_group_name_H-M   'P 1'
#
loop_
_entity.id
_entity.type
_entity.pdbx_description
1 polymer ?
#
loop_
_entity_poly.entity_id
_entity_poly.type
_entity_poly.pdbx_seq_one_letter_code
_entity_poly.pdbx_strand_id
1 'polypeptide(L)' 'SCGWPSYDAALAGALEFIRDTTHGMVRTEIVCANCGGHQGHVFNDGPTPTGERYCVNSASVQFQAKEK' A
#
# COMPACT_ATOMS: atom_id res chain seq x y z
N SER A 1 -4.16 14.08 6.33
CA SER A 1 -3.12 13.60 5.39
C SER A 1 -2.14 12.72 6.16
N CYS A 2 -1.69 11.60 5.58
CA CYS A 2 -0.83 10.65 6.30
C CYS A 2 0.68 10.90 6.13
N GLY A 3 1.11 11.68 5.13
CA GLY A 3 2.53 12.01 4.91
C GLY A 3 3.25 11.14 3.88
N TRP A 4 2.60 10.08 3.39
CA TRP A 4 3.12 9.18 2.36
C TRP A 4 2.21 9.17 1.11
N PRO A 5 2.74 8.76 -0.05
CA PRO A 5 1.93 8.38 -1.20
C PRO A 5 0.80 7.42 -0.78
N SER A 6 -0.42 7.74 -1.20
CA SER A 6 -1.60 6.93 -0.88
C SER A 6 -2.43 6.64 -2.11
N TYR A 7 -2.87 5.39 -2.24
CA TYR A 7 -3.74 4.91 -3.31
C TYR A 7 -5.01 4.31 -2.70
N ASP A 8 -6.07 4.20 -3.51
CA ASP A 8 -7.38 3.67 -3.12
C ASP A 8 -7.60 2.20 -3.55
N ALA A 9 -6.71 1.67 -4.38
CA ALA A 9 -6.71 0.29 -4.86
C ALA A 9 -5.32 -0.15 -5.33
N ALA A 10 -5.16 -1.47 -5.48
CA ALA A 10 -3.99 -2.09 -6.10
C ALA A 10 -4.38 -2.80 -7.41
N LEU A 11 -3.40 -2.96 -8.30
CA LEU A 11 -3.57 -3.81 -9.48
C LEU A 11 -3.72 -5.28 -9.03
N ALA A 12 -4.59 -6.02 -9.71
CA ALA A 12 -4.84 -7.43 -9.39
C ALA A 12 -3.54 -8.24 -9.45
N GLY A 13 -3.22 -8.95 -8.36
CA GLY A 13 -2.02 -9.77 -8.23
C GLY A 13 -0.70 -8.99 -8.05
N ALA A 14 -0.74 -7.66 -7.91
CA ALA A 14 0.48 -6.87 -7.70
C ALA A 14 0.97 -6.87 -6.25
N LEU A 15 0.06 -7.05 -5.29
CA LEU A 15 0.35 -7.01 -3.86
C LEU A 15 -0.11 -8.29 -3.16
N GLU A 16 0.63 -8.67 -2.13
CA GLU A 16 0.22 -9.64 -1.11
C GLU A 16 -0.05 -8.90 0.20
N PHE A 17 -1.00 -9.43 0.97
CA PHE A 17 -1.46 -8.86 2.23
C PHE A 17 -1.04 -9.74 3.39
N ILE A 18 -0.23 -9.18 4.29
CA ILE A 18 0.31 -9.89 5.44
C ILE A 18 -0.25 -9.27 6.70
N ARG A 19 -0.72 -10.11 7.63
CA ARG A 19 -1.16 -9.63 8.94
C ARG A 19 0.05 -9.19 9.75
N ASP A 20 0.07 -7.91 10.12
CA ASP A 20 1.13 -7.30 10.92
C ASP A 20 0.61 -6.98 12.33
N THR A 21 1.19 -7.62 13.34
CA THR A 21 0.87 -7.40 14.76
C THR A 21 1.98 -6.67 15.54
N THR A 22 2.92 -6.05 14.83
CA THR A 22 4.02 -5.31 15.45
C THR A 22 3.53 -4.05 16.15
N HIS A 23 4.32 -3.55 17.11
CA HIS A 23 4.02 -2.34 17.89
C HIS A 23 2.67 -2.37 18.64
N GLY A 24 2.12 -3.56 18.91
CA GLY A 24 0.85 -3.72 19.62
C GLY A 24 -0.38 -3.28 18.80
N MET A 25 -0.22 -3.09 17.49
CA MET A 25 -1.32 -2.74 16.57
C MET A 25 -1.64 -3.95 15.69
N VAL A 26 -2.89 -4.08 15.25
CA VAL A 26 -3.28 -5.04 14.20
C VAL A 26 -3.45 -4.28 12.91
N ARG A 27 -2.53 -4.48 11.97
CA ARG A 27 -2.49 -3.83 10.66
C ARG A 27 -2.38 -4.89 9.57
N THR A 28 -2.58 -4.46 8.33
CA THR A 28 -2.33 -5.30 7.16
C THR A 28 -1.18 -4.67 6.40
N GLU A 29 -0.03 -5.34 6.43
CA GLU A 29 1.14 -5.00 5.61
C GLU A 29 0.85 -5.35 4.15
N ILE A 30 1.30 -4.49 3.24
CA ILE A 30 1.28 -4.73 1.80
C ILE A 30 2.72 -4.93 1.30
N VAL A 31 2.94 -6.05 0.62
CA VAL A 31 4.23 -6.39 0.02
C VAL A 31 4.08 -6.65 -1.47
N CYS A 32 5.17 -6.47 -2.23
CA CYS A 32 5.19 -6.78 -3.65
C CYS A 32 5.04 -8.30 -3.86
N ALA A 33 4.00 -8.73 -4.59
CA ALA A 33 3.75 -10.15 -4.86
C ALA A 33 4.87 -10.84 -5.65
N ASN A 34 5.67 -10.06 -6.41
CA ASN A 34 6.74 -10.61 -7.25
C ASN A 34 8.07 -10.79 -6.51
N CYS A 35 8.40 -9.92 -5.55
CA CYS A 35 9.70 -9.95 -4.87
C CYS A 35 9.64 -10.01 -3.34
N GLY A 36 8.46 -9.94 -2.74
CA GLY A 36 8.27 -9.90 -1.29
C GLY A 36 8.73 -8.59 -0.62
N GLY A 37 9.13 -7.58 -1.40
CA GLY A 37 9.58 -6.30 -0.87
C GLY A 37 8.46 -5.53 -0.15
N HIS A 38 8.79 -4.93 1.00
CA HIS A 38 7.86 -4.12 1.78
C HIS A 38 7.44 -2.85 1.03
N GLN A 39 6.13 -2.67 0.83
CA GLN A 39 5.56 -1.46 0.23
C GLN A 39 4.98 -0.52 1.30
N GLY A 40 4.32 -1.04 2.32
CA GLY A 40 3.67 -0.24 3.36
C GLY A 40 2.52 -0.98 4.06
N HIS A 41 1.41 -0.28 4.30
CA HIS A 41 0.22 -0.84 4.96
C HIS A 41 -1.08 -0.39 4.31
N VAL A 42 -2.14 -1.20 4.42
CA VAL A 42 -3.51 -0.84 4.04
C VAL A 42 -4.39 -0.61 5.28
N PHE A 43 -5.26 0.39 5.17
CA PHE A 43 -6.20 0.81 6.22
C PHE A 43 -7.60 1.00 5.65
N ASN A 44 -8.64 0.84 6.47
CA ASN A 44 -10.04 1.03 6.08
C ASN A 44 -10.55 2.46 6.38
N ASP A 45 -9.68 3.46 6.27
CA ASP A 45 -9.95 4.88 6.50
C ASP A 45 -9.83 5.73 5.21
N GLY A 46 -10.00 5.08 4.05
CA GLY A 46 -9.91 5.70 2.74
C GLY A 46 -11.05 6.71 2.48
N PRO A 47 -10.76 7.85 1.82
CA PRO A 47 -11.77 8.86 1.51
C PRO A 47 -12.63 8.52 0.28
N THR A 48 -12.26 7.48 -0.46
CA THR A 48 -12.91 7.03 -1.70
C THR A 48 -14.04 6.04 -1.43
N PRO A 49 -14.86 5.72 -2.45
CA PRO A 49 -15.91 4.69 -2.31
C PRO A 49 -15.40 3.30 -1.94
N THR A 50 -14.12 3.00 -2.18
CA THR A 50 -13.50 1.74 -1.77
C THR A 50 -13.35 1.64 -0.25
N GLY A 51 -13.25 2.78 0.45
CA GLY A 51 -12.98 2.84 1.89
C GLY A 51 -11.56 2.40 2.27
N GLU A 52 -10.74 1.98 1.31
CA GLU A 52 -9.38 1.50 1.52
C GLU A 52 -8.36 2.62 1.27
N ARG A 53 -7.31 2.64 2.08
CA ARG A 53 -6.14 3.52 1.93
C ARG A 53 -4.87 2.69 1.96
N TYR A 54 -4.25 2.55 0.80
CA TYR A 54 -2.95 1.93 0.62
C TYR A 54 -1.87 2.99 0.89
N CYS A 55 -1.28 2.96 2.07
CA CYS A 55 -0.23 3.88 2.49
C CYS A 55 1.13 3.30 2.11
N VAL A 56 1.79 3.87 1.10
CA VAL A 56 2.97 3.27 0.46
C VAL A 56 4.20 4.15 0.68
N ASN A 57 5.32 3.53 1.05
CA ASN A 57 6.59 4.23 1.16
C ASN A 57 7.07 4.71 -0.21
N SER A 58 7.46 5.99 -0.31
CA SER A 58 8.02 6.54 -1.56
C SER A 58 9.31 5.82 -1.99
N ALA A 59 10.09 5.31 -1.05
CA ALA A 59 11.28 4.49 -1.32
C ALA A 59 10.95 3.14 -1.98
N SER A 60 9.71 2.67 -1.87
CA SER A 60 9.25 1.38 -2.38
C SER A 60 8.59 1.48 -3.76
N VAL A 61 8.59 2.65 -4.38
CA VAL A 61 7.97 2.88 -5.70
C VAL A 61 8.88 3.68 -6.61
N GLN A 62 8.81 3.36 -7.91
CA GLN A 62 9.44 4.15 -8.95
C GLN A 62 8.36 4.67 -9.90
N PHE A 63 8.26 5.98 -10.04
CA PHE A 63 7.34 6.59 -11.00
C PHE A 63 7.89 6.46 -12.41
N GLN A 64 7.10 5.90 -13.32
CA GLN A 64 7.38 5.88 -14.76
C GLN A 64 6.38 6.80 -15.46
N ALA A 65 6.87 7.88 -16.06
CA ALA A 65 6.04 8.79 -16.84
C ALA A 65 5.60 8.11 -18.15
N LYS A 66 4.32 8.24 -18.51
CA LYS A 66 3.85 7.88 -19.85
C LYS A 66 4.40 8.88 -20.87
N GLU A 67 4.97 8.41 -21.97
CA GLU A 67 5.25 9.26 -23.12
C GLU A 67 3.93 9.85 -23.64
N LYS A 68 4.00 11.11 -24.08
CA LYS A 68 2.82 11.91 -24.46
C LYS A 68 2.27 11.53 -25.82
#